data_AF-A0AAF0X3N1-F1
#
_entry.id   AF-A0AAF0X3N1-F1
#
_cell.length_a   1.000
_cell.length_b   1.000
_cell.length_c   1.000
_cell.angle_alpha   90.00
_cell.angle_beta   90.00
_cell.angle_gamma   90.00
#
_symmetry.space_group_name_H-M   'P 1'
#
loop_
_entity.id
_entity.type
_entity.pdbx_description
1 polymer ?
#
loop_
_entity_poly.entity_id
_entity_poly.type
_entity_poly.pdbx_seq_one_letter_code
_entity_poly.pdbx_strand_id
1 'polypeptide(L)' 'MGRIPGQFSGSGWRHKKLDLPVFSGTNPDGWILRAERYFHFYRLCDEEQLEAAIVSLDGDALLWYQWEHGRRPIRRGRN' A
#
# COMPACT_ATOMS: atom_id res chain seq x y z
N MET A 1 -41.17 -11.12 -31.62
CA MET A 1 -40.42 -9.87 -31.39
C MET A 1 -40.77 -9.36 -30.00
N GLY A 2 -39.80 -9.29 -29.09
CA GLY A 2 -39.98 -8.84 -27.71
C GLY A 2 -38.64 -8.95 -26.97
N ARG A 3 -37.90 -7.84 -26.93
CA ARG A 3 -36.53 -7.70 -26.44
C ARG A 3 -36.48 -7.91 -24.92
N ILE A 4 -35.74 -8.92 -24.45
CA ILE A 4 -35.35 -9.03 -23.02
C ILE A 4 -34.25 -7.99 -22.73
N PRO A 5 -34.41 -7.14 -21.70
CA PRO A 5 -33.47 -6.07 -21.39
C PRO A 5 -32.30 -6.58 -20.56
N GLY A 6 -31.10 -6.12 -20.93
CA GLY A 6 -29.99 -5.89 -19.99
C GLY A 6 -29.49 -7.10 -19.21
N GLN A 7 -28.74 -7.97 -19.88
CA GLN A 7 -27.69 -8.72 -19.20
C GLN A 7 -26.63 -7.71 -18.73
N PHE A 8 -26.83 -7.12 -17.55
CA PHE A 8 -25.71 -6.50 -16.85
C PHE A 8 -24.84 -7.65 -16.36
N SER A 9 -23.69 -7.84 -17.00
CA SER A 9 -22.61 -8.69 -16.50
C SER A 9 -22.03 -8.07 -15.22
N GLY A 10 -22.80 -8.13 -14.14
CA GLY A 10 -22.35 -7.76 -12.82
C GLY A 10 -21.39 -8.81 -12.29
N SER A 11 -20.08 -8.66 -12.52
CA SER A 11 -19.02 -9.23 -11.66
C SER A 11 -17.57 -8.96 -12.11
N GLY A 12 -17.29 -8.04 -13.05
CA GLY A 12 -15.90 -7.71 -13.40
C GLY A 12 -15.04 -7.18 -12.22
N TRP A 13 -15.68 -6.79 -11.12
CA TRP A 13 -15.04 -6.27 -9.90
C TRP A 13 -14.73 -7.37 -8.88
N ARG A 14 -15.38 -8.54 -8.96
CA ARG A 14 -15.22 -9.61 -7.96
C ARG A 14 -13.85 -10.32 -8.06
N HIS A 15 -13.05 -9.99 -9.07
CA HIS A 15 -11.78 -10.64 -9.36
C HIS A 15 -10.60 -9.69 -9.56
N LYS A 16 -10.78 -8.38 -9.38
CA LYS A 16 -9.64 -7.45 -9.43
C LYS A 16 -8.93 -7.48 -8.08
N LYS A 17 -7.77 -8.13 -8.05
CA LYS A 17 -6.79 -7.99 -6.97
C LYS A 17 -6.49 -6.50 -6.81
N LEU A 18 -6.61 -5.97 -5.60
CA LEU A 18 -6.14 -4.62 -5.31
C LEU A 18 -4.62 -4.64 -5.29
N ASP A 19 -3.99 -3.66 -5.94
CA ASP A 19 -2.55 -3.43 -5.87
C ASP A 19 -2.24 -2.37 -4.82
N LEU A 20 -1.10 -2.52 -4.16
CA LEU A 20 -0.63 -1.56 -3.18
C LEU A 20 -0.11 -0.32 -3.93
N PRO A 21 -0.58 0.90 -3.59
CA PRO A 21 -0.09 2.10 -4.25
C PRO A 21 1.37 2.37 -3.90
N VAL A 22 2.16 2.79 -4.88
CA VAL A 22 3.54 3.25 -4.66
C VAL A 22 3.53 4.69 -4.14
N PHE A 23 4.44 5.00 -3.20
CA PHE A 23 4.64 6.34 -2.66
C PHE A 23 5.99 6.91 -3.07
N SER A 24 5.96 7.94 -3.91
CA SER A 24 7.16 8.66 -4.35
C SER A 24 7.52 9.88 -3.50
N GLY A 25 6.77 10.15 -2.42
CA GLY A 25 6.90 11.38 -1.62
C GLY A 25 5.84 12.45 -1.94
N THR A 26 4.90 12.16 -2.85
CA THR A 26 3.84 13.11 -3.25
C THR A 26 2.47 12.66 -2.74
N ASN A 27 1.66 13.63 -2.28
CA ASN A 27 0.29 13.40 -1.77
C ASN A 27 0.20 12.29 -0.70
N PRO A 28 0.80 12.49 0.49
CA PRO A 28 0.81 11.50 1.56
C PRO A 28 -0.60 11.08 1.99
N ASP A 29 -1.54 12.01 2.12
CA ASP A 29 -2.93 11.71 2.53
C ASP A 29 -3.61 10.75 1.55
N GLY A 30 -3.46 11.02 0.25
CA GLY A 30 -4.03 10.17 -0.80
C GLY A 30 -3.35 8.81 -0.91
N TRP A 31 -2.08 8.69 -0.51
CA TRP A 31 -1.40 7.40 -0.41
C TRP A 31 -1.88 6.62 0.81
N ILE A 32 -1.91 7.24 2.01
CA ILE A 32 -2.37 6.62 3.26
C ILE A 32 -3.78 6.05 3.10
N LEU A 33 -4.72 6.85 2.60
CA LEU A 33 -6.11 6.40 2.42
C LEU A 33 -6.22 5.16 1.52
N ARG A 34 -5.34 5.02 0.51
CA ARG A 34 -5.34 3.86 -0.39
C ARG A 34 -4.61 2.67 0.23
N ALA A 35 -3.52 2.89 0.94
CA ALA A 35 -2.76 1.86 1.65
C ALA A 35 -3.61 1.23 2.78
N GLU A 36 -4.30 2.03 3.59
CA GLU A 36 -5.20 1.54 4.64
C GLU A 36 -6.33 0.66 4.09
N ARG A 37 -6.92 1.05 2.96
CA ARG A 37 -7.94 0.23 2.28
C ARG A 37 -7.36 -1.09 1.77
N TYR A 38 -6.13 -1.08 1.25
CA TYR A 38 -5.43 -2.29 0.83
C TYR A 38 -5.20 -3.21 2.04
N PHE A 39 -4.64 -2.69 3.12
CA PHE A 39 -4.35 -3.45 4.35
C PHE A 39 -5.62 -4.07 4.95
N HIS A 40 -6.71 -3.29 4.99
CA HIS A 40 -8.00 -3.78 5.46
C HIS A 40 -8.56 -4.89 4.57
N PHE A 41 -8.48 -4.74 3.24
CA PHE A 41 -8.98 -5.73 2.29
C PHE A 41 -8.24 -7.07 2.41
N TYR A 42 -6.91 -7.03 2.58
CA TYR A 42 -6.09 -8.23 2.74
C TYR A 42 -5.93 -8.72 4.19
N ARG A 43 -6.43 -7.96 5.17
CA ARG A 43 -6.36 -8.25 6.61
C ARG A 43 -4.93 -8.49 7.10
N LEU A 44 -4.00 -7.63 6.66
CA LEU A 44 -2.60 -7.71 7.06
C LEU A 44 -2.43 -7.38 8.55
N CYS A 45 -1.55 -8.09 9.25
CA CYS A 45 -1.13 -7.72 10.60
C CYS A 45 -0.23 -6.49 10.59
N ASP A 46 0.01 -5.89 11.76
CA ASP A 46 0.78 -4.63 11.86
C ASP A 46 2.19 -4.77 11.26
N GLU A 47 2.85 -5.92 11.46
CA GLU A 47 4.15 -6.22 10.87
C GLU A 47 4.09 -6.33 9.33
N GLU A 48 3.07 -7.01 8.79
CA GLU A 48 2.87 -7.15 7.35
C GLU A 48 2.52 -5.80 6.69
N GLN A 49 1.74 -4.95 7.37
CA GLN A 49 1.43 -3.60 6.90
C GLN A 49 2.68 -2.73 6.83
N LEU A 50 3.54 -2.81 7.86
CA LEU A 50 4.80 -2.07 7.90
C LEU A 50 5.71 -2.49 6.76
N GLU A 51 5.94 -3.79 6.57
CA GLU A 51 6.77 -4.31 5.48
C GLU A 51 6.20 -3.92 4.10
N ALA A 52 4.90 -4.05 3.91
CA ALA A 52 4.24 -3.64 2.67
C ALA A 52 4.41 -2.12 2.41
N ALA A 53 4.21 -1.28 3.43
CA ALA A 53 4.41 0.15 3.34
C ALA A 53 5.85 0.49 2.91
N ILE A 54 6.85 -0.15 3.52
CA ILE A 54 8.27 0.04 3.18
C ILE A 54 8.54 -0.34 1.73
N VAL A 55 8.05 -1.51 1.29
CA VAL A 55 8.23 -2.02 -0.08
C VAL A 55 7.55 -1.11 -1.12
N SER A 56 6.52 -0.37 -0.73
CA SER A 56 5.82 0.56 -1.62
C SER A 56 6.45 1.94 -1.71
N LEU A 57 7.51 2.23 -0.96
CA LEU A 57 8.26 3.48 -1.09
C LEU A 57 9.10 3.47 -2.36
N ASP A 58 9.13 4.60 -3.06
CA ASP A 58 9.94 4.82 -4.25
C ASP A 58 10.50 6.25 -4.28
N GLY A 59 11.47 6.50 -5.15
CA GLY A 59 12.08 7.80 -5.35
C GLY A 59 12.56 8.47 -4.06
N ASP A 60 12.19 9.73 -3.86
CA ASP A 60 12.63 10.54 -2.72
C ASP A 60 12.16 9.98 -1.37
N ALA A 61 10.98 9.34 -1.33
CA ALA A 61 10.48 8.70 -0.11
C ALA A 61 11.33 7.49 0.30
N LEU A 62 11.76 6.68 -0.68
CA LEU A 62 12.66 5.55 -0.41
C LEU A 62 14.06 6.03 0.02
N LEU A 63 14.58 7.08 -0.62
CA LEU A 63 15.87 7.68 -0.25
C LEU A 63 15.84 8.22 1.18
N TRP A 64 14.77 8.92 1.56
CA TRP A 64 14.55 9.39 2.93
C TRP A 64 14.54 8.22 3.92
N TYR A 65 13.80 7.15 3.61
CA TYR A 65 13.70 5.99 4.48
C TYR A 65 15.06 5.33 4.71
N GLN A 66 15.85 5.12 3.66
CA GLN A 66 17.20 4.55 3.77
C GLN A 66 18.14 5.41 4.63
N TRP A 67 18.07 6.73 4.44
CA TRP A 67 18.85 7.68 5.23
C TRP A 67 18.47 7.66 6.71
N GLU A 68 17.17 7.60 7.03
CA GLU A 68 16.67 7.57 8.40
C GLU A 68 17.01 6.22 9.07
N HIS A 69 16.84 5.11 8.35
CA HIS A 69 17.16 3.78 8.86
C HIS A 69 18.66 3.58 9.08
N GLY A 70 19.50 4.14 8.20
CA GLY A 70 20.96 4.16 8.37
C GLY A 70 21.43 5.06 9.52
N ARG A 71 20.61 6.03 9.93
CA ARG A 71 20.88 6.96 11.05
C ARG A 71 20.52 6.43 12.43
N ARG A 72 19.90 5.25 12.53
CA ARG A 72 19.68 4.56 13.80
C ARG A 72 20.82 3.60 14.08
N PRO A 73 21.93 4.00 14.74
CA PRO A 73 22.77 3.02 15.37
C PRO A 73 21.95 2.37 16.50
N ILE A 74 21.47 1.14 16.31
CA ILE A 74 21.20 0.27 17.46
C ILE A 74 22.57 -0.09 18.06
N ARG A 75 23.18 0.88 18.74
CA ARG A 75 24.33 0.68 19.62
C ARG A 75 23.97 1.24 20.98
N ARG A 76 23.03 0.50 21.57
CA ARG A 76 22.95 0.22 23.00
C ARG A 76 24.36 0.06 23.58
N GLY A 77 24.69 0.90 24.56
CA GLY A 77 25.75 0.73 25.55
C GLY A 77 27.10 0.22 25.05
N ARG A 78 28.02 1.14 24.74
CA ARG A 78 29.45 0.83 24.79
C ARG A 78 29.83 0.71 26.28
N ASN A 79 30.25 -0.49 26.65
CA ASN A 79 30.99 -0.85 27.88
C ASN A 79 32.17 0.09 28.10
#